data_AF-A0A935H0S7-F1
#
_entry.id   AF-A0A935H0S7-F1
#
_cell.length_a   1.000
_cell.length_b   1.000
_cell.length_c   1.000
_cell.angle_alpha   90.00
_cell.angle_beta   90.00
_cell.angle_gamma   90.00
#
_symmetry.space_group_name_H-M   'P 1'
#
loop_
_entity.id
_entity.type
_entity.pdbx_description
1 polymer ?
#
loop_
_entity_poly.entity_id
_entity_poly.type
_entity_poly.pdbx_seq_one_letter_code
_entity_poly.pdbx_strand_id
1 'polypeptide(L)'
;MAPNPATATATAQPWPGALPEQVTAVAQVLASSTAALTLAQITACFAASASLKKSLPTLLQTLEALGRAQQMQVGGTTVWRA
;
A
#
# COMPACT_ATOMS: atom_id res chain seq x y z
N MET A 1 7.28 28.15 -5.49
CA MET A 1 6.13 28.01 -4.57
C MET A 1 6.50 26.95 -3.55
N ALA A 2 6.71 27.32 -2.29
CA ALA A 2 6.85 26.43 -1.13
C ALA A 2 5.88 27.00 -0.05
N PRO A 3 5.35 26.22 0.93
CA PRO A 3 6.00 25.07 1.56
C PRO A 3 5.07 23.86 1.86
N ASN A 4 5.63 22.68 2.16
CA ASN A 4 5.21 21.99 3.40
C ASN A 4 6.26 20.98 3.91
N PRO A 5 6.69 21.09 5.18
CA PRO A 5 7.47 20.09 5.90
C PRO A 5 6.57 18.97 6.44
N ALA A 6 6.98 17.71 6.31
CA ALA A 6 6.46 16.64 7.16
C ALA A 6 7.56 15.62 7.47
N THR A 7 8.42 15.97 8.42
CA THR A 7 8.78 15.01 9.47
C THR A 7 7.49 14.61 10.20
N ALA A 8 6.76 13.63 9.66
CA ALA A 8 5.69 12.97 10.40
C ALA A 8 6.27 11.70 11.00
N THR A 9 6.43 11.71 12.33
CA THR A 9 6.38 10.52 13.19
C THR A 9 5.54 9.44 12.52
N ALA A 10 6.11 8.24 12.38
CA ALA A 10 5.52 7.05 11.74
C ALA A 10 4.14 6.69 12.32
N THR A 11 3.13 7.46 11.94
CA THR A 11 1.74 7.31 12.33
C THR A 11 1.06 6.91 11.06
N ALA A 12 0.63 5.66 11.01
CA ALA A 12 0.10 5.02 9.82
C ALA A 12 -0.89 5.93 9.07
N GLN A 13 -0.72 6.09 7.75
CA GLN A 13 -1.48 7.05 6.97
C GLN A 13 -2.98 6.71 7.02
N PRO A 14 -3.90 7.68 7.18
CA PRO A 14 -5.33 7.40 7.19
C PRO A 14 -5.75 6.75 5.87
N TRP A 15 -6.65 5.75 5.96
CA TRP A 15 -7.14 5.06 4.78
C TRP A 15 -8.08 5.98 3.98
N PRO A 16 -7.74 6.33 2.73
CA PRO A 16 -8.58 7.23 1.93
C PRO A 16 -9.91 6.56 1.56
N GLY A 17 -10.99 7.36 1.47
CA GLY A 17 -12.32 6.87 1.13
C GLY A 17 -12.53 6.65 -0.37
N ALA A 18 -11.79 7.39 -1.21
CA ALA A 18 -11.92 7.33 -2.66
C ALA A 18 -11.02 6.23 -3.26
N LEU A 19 -11.58 5.41 -4.15
CA LEU A 19 -10.88 4.35 -4.87
C LEU A 19 -9.54 4.79 -5.52
N PRO A 20 -9.50 5.85 -6.35
CA PRO A 20 -8.23 6.28 -6.98
C PRO A 20 -7.18 6.73 -5.96
N GLU A 21 -7.60 7.30 -4.83
CA GLU A 21 -6.69 7.66 -3.74
C GLU A 21 -6.19 6.43 -2.99
N GLN A 22 -7.04 5.41 -2.77
CA GLN A 22 -6.62 4.14 -2.17
C GLN A 22 -5.56 3.45 -3.04
N VAL A 23 -5.77 3.41 -4.36
CA VAL A 23 -4.81 2.86 -5.33
C VAL A 23 -3.49 3.61 -5.26
N THR A 24 -3.54 4.95 -5.31
CA THR A 24 -2.34 5.79 -5.26
C THR A 24 -1.58 5.62 -3.95
N ALA A 25 -2.29 5.56 -2.82
CA ALA A 25 -1.69 5.38 -1.51
C ALA A 25 -0.98 4.02 -1.38
N VAL A 26 -1.59 2.92 -1.84
CA VAL A 26 -0.96 1.59 -1.87
C VAL A 26 0.24 1.58 -2.83
N ALA A 27 0.11 2.18 -4.02
CA ALA A 27 1.20 2.28 -4.98
C ALA A 27 2.38 3.11 -4.44
N GLN A 28 2.13 4.18 -3.70
CA GLN A 28 3.18 4.97 -3.05
C GLN A 28 3.91 4.17 -1.96
N VAL A 29 3.19 3.38 -1.16
CA VAL A 29 3.81 2.48 -0.16
C VAL A 29 4.69 1.43 -0.84
N LEU A 30 4.20 0.80 -1.91
CA LEU A 30 4.97 -0.17 -2.69
C LEU A 30 6.19 0.50 -3.37
N ALA A 31 6.03 1.68 -3.96
CA ALA A 31 7.11 2.41 -4.63
C ALA A 31 8.15 2.97 -3.65
N SER A 32 7.75 3.31 -2.43
CA SER A 32 8.68 3.75 -1.38
C SER A 32 9.53 2.61 -0.84
N SER A 33 9.08 1.36 -0.99
CA SER A 33 9.80 0.17 -0.58
C SER A 33 10.51 -0.49 -1.74
N THR A 34 11.85 -0.45 -1.73
CA THR A 34 12.68 -1.16 -2.72
C THR A 34 12.55 -2.69 -2.60
N ALA A 35 12.12 -3.18 -1.43
CA ALA A 35 11.89 -4.60 -1.17
C ALA A 35 10.41 -4.98 -1.33
N ALA A 36 10.15 -6.24 -1.68
CA ALA A 36 8.81 -6.78 -1.74
C ALA A 36 8.18 -6.82 -0.34
N LEU A 37 6.99 -6.23 -0.20
CA LEU A 37 6.29 -6.08 1.07
C LEU A 37 5.25 -7.19 1.25
N THR A 38 5.18 -7.76 2.45
CA THR A 38 4.10 -8.69 2.80
C THR A 38 2.79 -7.93 3.03
N LEU A 39 1.65 -8.61 2.89
CA LEU A 39 0.34 -8.00 3.15
C LEU A 39 0.27 -7.36 4.56
N ALA A 40 0.88 -7.99 5.56
CA ALA A 40 0.97 -7.45 6.92
C ALA A 40 1.77 -6.13 6.97
N GLN A 41 2.90 -6.04 6.26
CA GLN A 41 3.70 -4.82 6.20
C GLN A 41 2.94 -3.68 5.51
N ILE A 42 2.23 -3.99 4.42
CA ILE A 42 1.40 -2.99 3.73
C ILE A 42 0.29 -2.49 4.66
N THR A 43 -0.41 -3.39 5.38
CA THR A 43 -1.43 -2.98 6.34
C THR A 43 -0.88 -2.16 7.51
N ALA A 44 0.39 -2.36 7.89
CA ALA A 44 1.03 -1.61 8.97
C ALA A 44 1.34 -0.15 8.59
N CYS A 45 1.47 0.15 7.28
CA CYS A 45 1.61 1.52 6.78
C CYS A 45 0.32 2.34 6.89
N PHE A 46 -0.84 1.70 7.03
CA PHE A 46 -2.15 2.36 7.07
C PHE A 46 -2.82 2.23 8.43
N ALA A 47 -3.61 3.24 8.82
CA ALA A 47 -4.42 3.18 10.01
C ALA A 47 -5.38 1.98 9.94
N ALA A 48 -5.28 1.05 10.88
CA ALA A 48 -6.03 -0.20 10.87
C ALA A 48 -7.55 0.06 10.87
N SER A 49 -8.18 -0.10 9.70
CA SER A 49 -9.62 0.05 9.51
C SER A 49 -10.25 -1.23 8.93
N ALA A 50 -11.53 -1.46 9.21
CA ALA A 50 -12.27 -2.58 8.62
C ALA A 50 -12.33 -2.48 7.08
N SER A 51 -12.45 -1.24 6.55
CA SER A 51 -12.45 -0.97 5.11
C SER A 51 -11.10 -1.25 4.44
N LEU A 52 -9.99 -0.96 5.12
CA LEU A 52 -8.63 -1.29 4.66
C LEU A 52 -8.50 -2.81 4.44
N LYS A 53 -8.80 -3.61 5.46
CA LYS A 53 -8.60 -5.08 5.40
C LYS A 53 -9.47 -5.74 4.31
N LYS A 54 -10.65 -5.19 4.04
CA LYS A 54 -11.55 -5.68 2.97
C LYS A 54 -11.14 -5.18 1.58
N SER A 55 -10.69 -3.93 1.46
CA SER A 55 -10.36 -3.33 0.16
C SER A 55 -8.96 -3.67 -0.31
N LEU A 56 -8.00 -3.87 0.61
CA LEU A 56 -6.59 -4.10 0.28
C LEU A 56 -6.38 -5.31 -0.64
N PRO A 57 -6.96 -6.50 -0.40
CA PRO A 57 -6.79 -7.63 -1.31
C PRO A 57 -7.31 -7.31 -2.73
N THR A 58 -8.49 -6.72 -2.83
CA THR A 58 -9.11 -6.30 -4.11
C THR A 58 -8.28 -5.25 -4.84
N LEU A 59 -7.74 -4.26 -4.11
CA LEU A 59 -6.89 -3.21 -4.68
C LEU A 59 -5.56 -3.76 -5.18
N LEU A 60 -4.93 -4.67 -4.43
CA LEU A 60 -3.71 -5.35 -4.84
C LEU A 60 -3.93 -6.19 -6.10
N GLN A 61 -5.03 -6.94 -6.18
CA GLN A 61 -5.43 -7.67 -7.39
C GLN A 61 -5.68 -6.73 -8.58
N THR A 62 -6.30 -5.57 -8.34
CA THR A 62 -6.52 -4.57 -9.40
C THR A 62 -5.19 -3.97 -9.87
N LEU A 63 -4.29 -3.62 -8.95
CA LEU A 63 -2.96 -3.13 -9.26
C LEU A 63 -2.13 -4.17 -10.03
N GLU A 64 -2.27 -5.46 -9.69
CA GLU A 64 -1.66 -6.57 -10.42
C GLU A 64 -2.16 -6.66 -11.85
N ALA A 65 -3.49 -6.64 -12.03
CA ALA A 65 -4.11 -6.68 -13.35
C ALA A 65 -3.71 -5.47 -14.21
N LEU A 66 -3.47 -4.31 -13.59
CA LEU A 66 -2.99 -3.09 -14.25
C LEU A 66 -1.47 -3.09 -14.50
N GLY A 67 -0.72 -4.06 -13.99
CA GLY A 67 0.75 -4.11 -14.09
C GLY A 67 1.47 -3.04 -13.24
N ARG A 68 0.78 -2.51 -12.21
CA ARG A 68 1.31 -1.51 -11.26
C ARG A 68 1.80 -2.12 -9.96
N ALA A 69 1.44 -3.38 -9.71
CA ALA A 69 2.03 -4.19 -8.67
C ALA A 69 2.27 -5.61 -9.20
N GLN A 70 3.22 -6.35 -8.65
CA GLN A 70 3.41 -7.76 -8.93
C GLN A 70 3.34 -8.55 -7.64
N GLN A 71 2.50 -9.58 -7.63
CA GLN A 71 2.48 -10.59 -6.58
C GLN A 71 3.66 -11.54 -6.80
N MET A 72 4.52 -11.71 -5.80
CA MET A 72 5.60 -12.70 -5.80
C MET A 72 5.46 -13.64 -4.61
N GLN A 73 5.98 -14.86 -4.76
CA GLN A 73 6.10 -15.82 -3.67
C GLN A 73 7.57 -15.92 -3.26
N VAL A 74 7.89 -15.54 -2.03
CA VAL A 74 9.25 -15.63 -1.47
C VAL A 74 9.19 -16.53 -0.25
N GLY A 75 9.83 -17.71 -0.34
CA GLY A 75 9.86 -18.67 0.76
C GLY A 75 8.48 -19.15 1.23
N GLY A 76 7.49 -19.21 0.32
CA GLY A 76 6.09 -19.57 0.64
C GLY A 76 5.25 -18.43 1.20
N THR A 77 5.78 -17.21 1.26
CA THR A 77 5.04 -16.01 1.68
C THR A 77 4.70 -15.14 0.47
N THR A 78 3.42 -14.77 0.34
CA THR A 78 2.96 -13.81 -0.66
C THR A 78 3.48 -12.41 -0.31
N VAL A 79 4.27 -11.84 -1.23
CA VAL A 79 4.80 -10.47 -1.15
C VAL A 79 4.38 -9.69 -2.40
N TRP A 80 4.31 -8.37 -2.27
CA TRP A 80 3.90 -7.46 -3.31
C TRP A 80 5.00 -6.45 -3.57
N ARG A 81 5.24 -6.15 -4.85
CA ARG A 81 6.17 -5.12 -5.31
C ARG A 81 5.47 -4.20 -6.29
N ALA A 82 5.96 -2.96 -6.42
CA ALA A 82 5.61 -2.10 -7.56
C ALA A 82 6.32 -2.57 -8.85
#